data_AF-A0A6G0VRA8-F1
#
_entry.id   AF-A0A6G0VRA8-F1
#
_cell.length_a   1.000
_cell.length_b   1.000
_cell.length_c   1.000
_cell.angle_alpha   90.00
_cell.angle_beta   90.00
_cell.angle_gamma   90.00
#
_symmetry.space_group_name_H-M   'P 1'
#
loop_
_entity.id
_entity.type
_entity.pdbx_description
1 polymer ?
#
loop_
_entity_poly.entity_id
_entity_poly.type
_entity_poly.pdbx_seq_one_letter_code
_entity_poly.pdbx_strand_id
1 'polypeptide(L)' 'MYEQNDDQTSNEDDVECPYCGNTYLQSTEGWVQCRACLKWAHCSCAGEDDNDDELYHICDICKV' A
#
# COMPACT_ATOMS: atom_id res chain seq x y z
N MET A 1 -24.15 15.21 -24.31
CA MET A 1 -23.25 15.56 -23.20
C MET A 1 -23.12 14.29 -22.40
N TYR A 2 -22.03 13.54 -22.56
CA TYR A 2 -21.94 12.24 -21.92
C TYR A 2 -21.52 12.41 -20.46
N GLU A 3 -22.25 11.69 -19.63
CA GLU A 3 -22.34 11.78 -18.18
C GLU A 3 -21.00 11.52 -17.49
N GLN A 4 -20.79 12.23 -16.39
CA GLN A 4 -19.78 11.91 -15.39
C GLN A 4 -20.06 10.48 -14.92
N ASN A 5 -19.14 9.55 -15.18
CA ASN A 5 -19.12 8.28 -14.49
C ASN A 5 -17.73 8.17 -13.90
N ASP A 6 -17.68 8.29 -12.58
CA ASP A 6 -16.60 7.86 -11.72
C ASP A 6 -15.92 6.66 -12.36
N ASP A 7 -14.62 6.82 -12.62
CA ASP A 7 -13.71 5.79 -13.07
C ASP A 7 -13.61 4.73 -11.97
N GLN A 8 -14.69 3.99 -11.75
CA GLN A 8 -14.69 2.70 -11.08
C GLN A 8 -14.02 1.73 -12.04
N THR A 9 -12.74 1.94 -12.32
CA THR A 9 -11.88 0.83 -12.65
C THR A 9 -12.01 -0.08 -11.44
N SER A 10 -12.72 -1.18 -11.63
CA SER A 10 -12.62 -2.30 -10.72
C SER A 10 -11.20 -2.83 -10.96
N ASN A 11 -10.19 -2.12 -10.46
CA ASN A 11 -8.84 -2.62 -10.40
C ASN A 11 -8.88 -3.68 -9.31
N GLU A 12 -9.16 -4.90 -9.73
CA GLU A 12 -9.14 -6.11 -8.90
C GLU A 12 -7.75 -6.33 -8.25
N ASP A 13 -6.77 -5.50 -8.61
CA ASP A 13 -5.40 -5.45 -8.10
C ASP A 13 -5.07 -4.19 -7.26
N ASP A 14 -6.05 -3.33 -6.93
CA ASP A 14 -5.77 -2.14 -6.13
C ASP A 14 -5.46 -2.53 -4.67
N VAL A 15 -4.18 -2.42 -4.31
CA VAL A 15 -3.70 -2.87 -3.01
C VAL A 15 -4.02 -1.82 -1.95
N GLU A 16 -4.77 -2.22 -0.92
CA GLU A 16 -5.11 -1.36 0.22
C GLU A 16 -4.03 -1.41 1.30
N CYS A 17 -3.65 -0.24 1.82
CA CYS A 17 -2.75 -0.15 2.96
C CYS A 17 -3.47 -0.55 4.25
N PRO A 18 -2.96 -1.56 5.01
CA PRO A 18 -3.61 -2.07 6.21
C PRO A 18 -3.65 -1.09 7.39
N TYR A 19 -2.94 0.04 7.31
CA TYR A 19 -2.88 1.04 8.37
C TYR A 19 -3.85 2.20 8.16
N CYS A 20 -3.99 2.69 6.92
CA CYS A 20 -4.81 3.86 6.62
C CYS A 20 -6.03 3.59 5.73
N GLY A 21 -6.10 2.42 5.07
CA GLY A 21 -7.20 2.07 4.17
C GLY A 21 -7.16 2.78 2.81
N ASN A 22 -6.14 3.61 2.54
CA ASN A 22 -5.92 4.17 1.22
C ASN A 22 -5.29 3.12 0.30
N THR A 23 -5.59 3.21 -0.99
CA THR A 23 -5.14 2.25 -1.98
C THR A 23 -3.91 2.74 -2.75
N TYR A 24 -3.22 1.79 -3.38
CA TYR A 24 -2.01 2.04 -4.17
C TYR A 24 -2.25 3.08 -5.26
N LEU A 25 -3.36 2.98 -5.99
CA LEU A 25 -3.67 3.93 -7.06
C LEU A 25 -3.94 5.35 -6.58
N GLN A 26 -4.41 5.52 -5.35
CA GLN A 26 -4.67 6.83 -4.76
C GLN A 26 -3.43 7.48 -4.14
N SER A 27 -2.30 6.76 -4.10
CA SER A 27 -1.14 7.15 -3.32
C SER A 27 0.09 7.33 -4.21
N THR A 28 0.83 8.41 -4.01
CA THR A 28 2.07 8.73 -4.76
C THR A 28 3.34 8.48 -3.95
N GLU A 29 3.18 7.93 -2.76
CA GLU A 29 4.26 7.52 -1.85
C GLU A 29 4.76 6.12 -2.23
N GLY A 30 5.97 5.76 -1.80
CA GLY A 30 6.46 4.39 -1.96
C GLY A 30 5.90 3.41 -0.93
N TRP A 31 5.95 2.14 -1.30
CA TRP A 31 5.28 1.06 -0.59
C TRP A 31 6.25 -0.06 -0.29
N VAL A 32 6.02 -0.70 0.85
CA VAL A 32 6.83 -1.80 1.34
C VAL A 32 5.96 -3.04 1.55
N GLN A 33 6.46 -4.20 1.10
CA GLN A 33 5.78 -5.47 1.28
C GLN A 33 6.30 -6.18 2.55
N CYS A 34 5.39 -6.56 3.44
CA CYS A 34 5.73 -7.37 4.60
C CYS A 34 6.13 -8.79 4.16
N ARG A 35 7.30 -9.26 4.58
CA ARG A 35 7.77 -10.60 4.20
C ARG A 35 7.02 -11.76 4.86
N ALA A 36 6.30 -11.49 5.95
CA ALA A 36 5.54 -12.49 6.69
C ALA A 36 4.12 -12.69 6.14
N CYS A 37 3.38 -11.60 5.89
CA CYS A 37 1.99 -11.68 5.41
C CYS A 37 1.81 -11.29 3.95
N LEU A 38 2.87 -10.86 3.26
CA LEU A 38 2.88 -10.42 1.86
C LEU A 38 1.95 -9.24 1.55
N LYS A 39 1.40 -8.58 2.58
CA LYS A 39 0.62 -7.35 2.44
C LYS A 39 1.54 -6.17 2.20
N TRP A 40 1.09 -5.25 1.36
CA TRP A 40 1.78 -4.00 1.12
C TRP A 40 1.22 -2.90 2.02
N ALA A 41 2.11 -2.02 2.46
CA ALA A 41 1.76 -0.82 3.18
C ALA A 41 2.60 0.33 2.66
N HIS A 42 2.07 1.54 2.77
CA HIS A 42 2.85 2.76 2.65
C HIS A 42 4.08 2.75 3.54
N CYS A 43 5.24 3.17 3.03
CA CYS A 43 6.47 3.27 3.82
C CYS A 43 6.28 4.16 5.05
N SER A 44 5.63 5.33 4.92
CA SER A 44 5.36 6.21 6.08
C SER A 44 4.41 5.56 7.10
N CYS A 45 3.45 4.73 6.65
CA CYS A 45 2.55 4.02 7.56
C CYS A 45 3.23 2.83 8.25
N ALA A 46 4.14 2.17 7.54
CA ALA A 46 4.96 1.08 8.04
C ALA A 46 6.11 1.57 8.94
N GLY A 47 6.39 2.88 8.95
CA GLY A 47 7.52 3.47 9.65
C GLY A 47 8.87 3.19 8.98
N GLU A 48 8.86 2.85 7.69
CA GLU A 48 10.04 2.59 6.88
C GLU A 48 10.41 3.82 6.06
N ASP A 49 11.70 4.00 5.78
CA ASP A 49 12.20 5.01 4.84
C ASP A 49 12.29 4.39 3.45
N ASP A 50 11.79 5.10 2.43
CA ASP A 50 11.76 4.64 1.03
C ASP A 50 13.17 4.48 0.41
N ASN A 51 14.23 4.89 1.12
CA ASN A 51 15.62 4.77 0.66
C ASN A 51 16.28 3.40 0.90
N ASP A 52 15.63 2.49 1.65
CA ASP A 52 16.24 1.23 2.08
C ASP A 52 15.58 0.02 1.39
N ASP A 53 15.74 -0.06 0.07
CA ASP A 53 15.23 -1.16 -0.79
C ASP A 53 15.77 -2.57 -0.40
N GLU A 54 16.84 -2.64 0.39
CA GLU A 54 17.45 -3.91 0.83
C GLU A 54 16.93 -4.38 2.20
N LEU A 55 16.08 -3.60 2.89
CA LEU A 55 15.62 -3.95 4.22
C LEU A 55 14.44 -4.93 4.18
N TYR A 56 14.57 -6.03 4.94
CA TYR A 56 13.49 -6.98 5.14
C TYR A 56 12.41 -6.36 6.05
N HIS A 57 11.34 -5.82 5.47
CA HIS A 57 10.24 -5.28 6.26
C HIS A 57 9.32 -6.39 6.80
N ILE A 58 9.06 -6.34 8.10
CA ILE A 58 8.00 -7.09 8.78
C ILE A 58 7.05 -6.05 9.39
N CYS A 59 5.75 -6.11 9.04
CA CYS A 59 4.77 -5.17 9.59
C CYS A 59 4.52 -5.42 11.08
N ASP A 60 4.05 -4.42 11.81
CA ASP A 60 3.83 -4.54 13.27
C ASP A 60 2.77 -5.59 13.64
N ILE A 61 1.88 -5.91 12.70
CA ILE A 61 0.90 -7.00 12.83
C ILE A 61 1.61 -8.38 12.89
N CYS A 62 2.73 -8.52 12.19
CA CYS A 62 3.50 -9.76 12.10
C CYS A 62 4.71 -9.82 13.05
N LYS A 63 5.13 -8.69 13.64
CA LYS A 63 6.21 -8.60 14.65
C LYS A 63 5.83 -9.17 16.04
N VAL A 64 4.69 -9.88 16.13
CA VAL A 64 4.15 -10.50 17.37
C VAL A 64 5.12 -11.44 18.08
#